data_AF-A0A7J6TES0-F1
#
_entry.id   AF-A0A7J6TES0-F1
#
_cell.length_a   1.000
_cell.length_b   1.000
_cell.length_c   1.000
_cell.angle_alpha   90.00
_cell.angle_beta   90.00
_cell.angle_gamma   90.00
#
_symmetry.space_group_name_H-M   'P 1'
#
loop_
_entity.id
_entity.type
_entity.pdbx_description
1 polymer ?
#
loop_
_entity_poly.entity_id
_entity_poly.type
_entity_poly.pdbx_seq_one_letter_code
_entity_poly.pdbx_strand_id
1 'polypeptide(L)'
;DKIAEMKDAPGMSNLVKSFGGVENLHRIILSDFFRHAFDGSGGDNFFDAGSCIDGRLTSAWNWCSQIEEKPYFPVFLLTGFTGFDGKEGW
;
A
#
# COMPACT_ATOMS: atom_id res chain seq x y z
N ASP A 1 16.83 0.87 1.18
CA ASP A 1 15.48 0.30 1.38
C ASP A 1 15.01 0.88 2.69
N LYS A 2 14.07 1.83 2.65
CA LYS A 2 13.70 2.62 3.83
C LYS A 2 13.11 1.75 4.95
N ILE A 3 12.42 0.65 4.63
CA ILE A 3 11.84 -0.25 5.63
C ILE A 3 12.95 -1.07 6.31
N ALA A 4 14.01 -1.44 5.59
CA ALA A 4 15.17 -2.08 6.20
C ALA A 4 15.89 -1.15 7.20
N GLU A 5 16.01 0.13 6.86
CA GLU A 5 16.61 1.17 7.71
C GLU A 5 15.80 1.44 9.00
N MET A 6 14.48 1.17 8.99
CA MET A 6 13.61 1.30 10.16
C MET A 6 13.91 0.33 11.30
N LYS A 7 14.61 -0.78 11.02
CA LYS A 7 14.98 -1.78 12.04
C LYS A 7 15.88 -1.17 13.14
N ASP A 8 16.72 -0.21 12.75
CA ASP A 8 17.78 0.34 13.58
C ASP A 8 17.32 1.56 14.41
N ALA A 9 16.17 2.15 14.07
CA ALA A 9 15.59 3.26 14.82
C ALA A 9 14.71 2.78 16.00
N PRO A 10 14.94 3.26 17.24
CA PRO A 10 14.30 2.71 18.45
C PRO A 10 12.77 2.68 18.42
N GLY A 11 12.13 3.74 17.90
CA GLY A 11 10.67 3.84 17.80
C GLY A 11 10.06 3.04 16.65
N MET A 12 10.80 2.91 15.54
CA MET A 12 10.32 2.22 14.33
C MET A 12 10.54 0.70 14.41
N SER A 13 11.55 0.26 15.17
CA SER A 13 11.86 -1.15 15.40
C SER A 13 10.69 -1.93 16.04
N ASN A 14 9.96 -1.32 16.98
CA ASN A 14 8.83 -1.98 17.65
C ASN A 14 7.63 -2.16 16.71
N LEU A 15 7.35 -1.17 15.85
CA LEU A 15 6.31 -1.27 14.83
C LEU A 15 6.65 -2.38 13.82
N VAL A 16 7.88 -2.43 13.34
CA VAL A 16 8.30 -3.49 12.40
C VAL A 16 8.22 -4.88 13.07
N LYS A 17 8.56 -4.99 14.36
CA LYS A 17 8.43 -6.23 15.13
C LYS A 17 6.98 -6.67 15.32
N SER A 18 6.02 -5.75 15.49
CA SER A 18 4.60 -6.12 15.61
C SER A 18 4.06 -6.78 14.35
N PHE A 19 4.67 -6.52 13.19
CA PHE A 19 4.37 -7.19 11.92
C PHE A 19 5.19 -8.47 11.69
N GLY A 20 5.98 -8.95 12.67
CA GLY A 20 6.82 -10.14 12.49
C GLY A 20 8.15 -9.87 11.77
N GLY A 21 8.58 -8.61 11.69
CA GLY A 21 9.84 -8.20 11.08
C GLY A 21 9.69 -7.60 9.68
N VAL A 22 10.80 -7.07 9.14
CA VAL A 22 10.86 -6.39 7.83
C VAL A 22 10.33 -7.29 6.71
N GLU A 23 10.75 -8.55 6.70
CA GLU A 23 10.39 -9.48 5.62
C GLU A 23 8.90 -9.81 5.61
N ASN A 24 8.32 -10.06 6.79
CA ASN A 24 6.90 -10.32 6.90
C ASN A 24 6.06 -9.07 6.62
N LEU A 25 6.53 -7.89 7.03
CA LEU A 25 5.91 -6.61 6.70
C LEU A 25 5.85 -6.39 5.18
N HIS A 26 6.94 -6.64 4.45
CA HIS A 26 6.93 -6.60 2.98
C HIS A 26 5.91 -7.57 2.39
N ARG A 27 5.88 -8.82 2.88
CA ARG A 27 4.93 -9.82 2.41
C ARG A 27 3.48 -9.40 2.68
N ILE A 28 3.18 -8.80 3.83
CA ILE A 28 1.84 -8.31 4.17
C ILE A 28 1.41 -7.23 3.17
N ILE A 29 2.23 -6.19 2.98
CA ILE A 29 1.91 -5.08 2.09
C ILE A 29 1.71 -5.58 0.65
N LEU A 30 2.64 -6.40 0.15
CA LEU A 30 2.58 -6.93 -1.21
C LEU A 30 1.39 -7.89 -1.39
N SER A 31 1.12 -8.76 -0.41
CA SER A 31 0.00 -9.70 -0.51
C SER A 31 -1.34 -8.97 -0.50
N ASP A 32 -1.50 -7.93 0.32
CA ASP A 32 -2.71 -7.10 0.33
C ASP A 32 -2.89 -6.38 -1.01
N PHE A 33 -1.82 -5.75 -1.52
CA PHE A 33 -1.84 -5.08 -2.81
C PHE A 33 -2.20 -6.04 -3.96
N PHE A 34 -1.50 -7.16 -4.11
CA PHE A 34 -1.78 -8.09 -5.22
C PHE A 34 -3.13 -8.80 -5.10
N ARG A 35 -3.69 -8.90 -3.89
CA ARG A 35 -5.01 -9.49 -3.67
C ARG A 35 -6.15 -8.52 -4.00
N HIS A 36 -5.97 -7.22 -3.77
CA HIS A 36 -7.05 -6.23 -3.79
C HIS A 36 -6.89 -5.12 -4.83
N ALA A 37 -5.66 -4.79 -5.26
CA ALA A 37 -5.42 -3.72 -6.23
C ALA A 37 -5.79 -4.09 -7.68
N PHE A 38 -6.19 -5.34 -7.95
CA PHE A 38 -6.55 -5.82 -9.29
C PHE A 38 -7.83 -6.67 -9.29
N ASP A 39 -8.67 -6.54 -8.26
CA ASP A 39 -9.84 -7.40 -8.05
C ASP A 39 -11.13 -6.93 -8.75
N GLY A 40 -11.09 -5.78 -9.41
CA GLY A 40 -12.25 -5.16 -10.07
C GLY A 40 -13.06 -4.23 -9.17
N SER A 41 -12.64 -3.98 -7.92
CA SER A 41 -13.22 -2.98 -7.04
C SER A 41 -13.05 -1.55 -7.57
N GLY A 42 -13.88 -0.62 -7.08
CA GLY A 42 -13.86 0.79 -7.47
C GLY A 42 -14.68 1.14 -8.71
N GLY A 43 -15.24 0.16 -9.44
CA GLY A 43 -16.23 0.37 -10.50
C GLY A 43 -17.65 0.05 -10.02
N ASP A 44 -18.59 0.98 -10.19
CA ASP A 44 -19.98 0.83 -9.71
C ASP A 44 -20.82 -0.10 -10.60
N ASN A 45 -20.43 -0.31 -11.86
CA ASN A 45 -21.12 -1.16 -12.82
C ASN A 45 -20.19 -1.58 -13.99
N PHE A 46 -20.66 -2.46 -14.89
CA PHE A 46 -19.87 -2.96 -16.04
C PHE A 46 -19.47 -1.86 -17.03
N PHE A 47 -20.15 -0.71 -17.02
CA PHE A 47 -19.83 0.43 -17.88
C PHE A 47 -18.72 1.31 -17.28
N ASP A 48 -18.73 1.48 -15.95
CA ASP A 48 -17.76 2.29 -15.19
C ASP A 48 -16.47 1.53 -14.86
N ALA A 49 -16.51 0.19 -14.85
CA ALA A 49 -15.31 -0.65 -14.75
C ALA A 49 -14.42 -0.58 -16.00
N GLY A 50 -14.87 0.09 -17.08
CA GLY A 50 -14.10 0.30 -18.30
C GLY A 50 -13.64 -1.00 -18.98
N SER A 51 -12.58 -0.91 -19.78
CA SER A 51 -11.94 -2.12 -20.34
C SER A 51 -11.36 -2.99 -19.22
N CYS A 52 -11.08 -4.28 -19.48
CA CYS A 52 -10.44 -5.15 -18.49
C CYS A 52 -9.09 -4.64 -17.94
N ILE A 53 -8.44 -3.72 -18.67
CA ILE A 53 -7.23 -3.00 -18.23
C ILE A 53 -7.63 -1.82 -17.33
N ASP A 54 -8.66 -1.09 -17.71
CA ASP A 54 -9.16 0.08 -16.99
C ASP A 54 -9.69 -0.31 -15.61
N GLY A 55 -10.50 -1.38 -15.52
CA GLY A 55 -11.01 -1.89 -14.25
C GLY A 55 -9.93 -2.32 -13.27
N ARG A 56 -8.79 -2.83 -13.78
CA ARG A 56 -7.62 -3.16 -12.96
C ARG A 56 -6.91 -1.91 -12.43
N LEU A 57 -6.85 -0.83 -13.22
CA LEU A 57 -6.28 0.44 -12.78
C LEU A 57 -7.21 1.17 -11.80
N THR A 58 -8.53 1.07 -12.01
CA THR A 58 -9.55 1.58 -11.08
C THR A 58 -9.47 0.90 -9.72
N SER A 59 -9.26 -0.42 -9.66
CA SER A 59 -9.05 -1.14 -8.40
C SER A 59 -7.77 -0.72 -7.69
N ALA A 60 -6.70 -0.46 -8.43
CA ALA A 60 -5.45 0.01 -7.84
C ALA A 60 -5.64 1.41 -7.23
N TRP A 61 -6.37 2.29 -7.92
CA TRP A 61 -6.72 3.61 -7.39
C TRP A 61 -7.61 3.53 -6.15
N ASN A 62 -8.61 2.64 -6.16
CA ASN A 62 -9.47 2.37 -5.02
C ASN A 62 -8.71 1.77 -3.82
N TRP A 63 -7.70 0.94 -4.07
CA TRP A 63 -6.82 0.45 -3.02
C TRP A 63 -5.98 1.60 -2.43
N CYS A 64 -5.44 2.46 -3.28
CA CYS A 64 -4.67 3.63 -2.87
C CYS A 64 -5.49 4.61 -2.02
N SER A 65 -6.78 4.80 -2.32
CA SER A 65 -7.66 5.68 -1.53
C SER A 65 -7.96 5.15 -0.13
N GLN A 66 -7.87 3.83 0.08
CA GLN A 66 -8.11 3.18 1.38
C GLN A 66 -6.82 2.94 2.18
N ILE A 67 -5.67 3.42 1.70
CA ILE A 67 -4.37 3.11 2.30
C ILE A 67 -4.27 3.55 3.77
N GLU A 68 -4.96 4.64 4.12
CA GLU A 68 -4.98 5.23 5.47
C GLU A 68 -5.68 4.36 6.51
N GLU A 69 -6.59 3.49 6.05
CA GLU A 69 -7.32 2.54 6.90
C GLU A 69 -6.50 1.25 7.17
N LYS A 70 -5.42 1.03 6.41
CA LYS A 70 -4.63 -0.19 6.51
C LYS A 70 -3.74 -0.17 7.77
N PRO A 71 -3.57 -1.32 8.46
CA PRO A 71 -2.83 -1.36 9.73
C PRO A 71 -1.35 -0.98 9.58
N TYR A 72 -0.78 -1.14 8.38
CA TYR A 72 0.60 -0.78 8.07
C TYR A 72 0.76 0.66 7.57
N PHE A 73 -0.29 1.48 7.52
CA PHE A 73 -0.20 2.87 7.10
C PHE A 73 0.85 3.71 7.86
N PRO A 74 1.04 3.54 9.19
CA PRO A 74 2.10 4.27 9.90
C PRO A 74 3.50 4.00 9.35
N VAL A 75 3.74 2.85 8.73
CA VAL A 75 5.03 2.53 8.08
C VAL A 75 5.25 3.46 6.89
N PHE A 76 4.22 3.69 6.06
CA PHE A 76 4.31 4.62 4.93
C PHE A 76 4.67 6.03 5.43
N LEU A 77 3.97 6.55 6.45
CA LEU A 77 4.25 7.87 7.02
C LEU A 77 5.69 8.00 7.52
N LEU A 78 6.20 7.00 8.24
CA LEU A 78 7.55 7.01 8.81
C LEU A 78 8.65 6.90 7.75
N THR A 79 8.35 6.31 6.59
CA THR A 79 9.27 6.30 5.44
C THR A 79 9.23 7.59 4.61
N GLY A 80 8.42 8.58 5.01
CA GLY A 80 8.26 9.85 4.30
C GLY A 80 7.40 9.73 3.04
N PHE A 81 6.46 8.77 3.01
CA PHE A 81 5.47 8.68 1.95
C PHE A 81 4.49 9.85 2.01
N THR A 82 4.34 10.57 0.90
CA THR A 82 3.48 11.76 0.79
C THR A 82 2.21 11.52 -0.04
N GLY A 83 2.20 10.48 -0.87
CA GLY A 83 1.06 10.13 -1.71
C GLY A 83 1.45 9.33 -2.94
N PHE A 84 0.43 8.88 -3.67
CA PHE A 84 0.58 8.16 -4.94
C PHE A 84 0.46 9.08 -6.17
N ASP A 85 0.31 10.40 -5.96
CA ASP A 85 0.05 11.39 -7.02
C ASP A 85 1.29 11.78 -7.84
N GLY A 86 2.46 11.27 -7.48
CA GLY A 86 3.72 11.45 -8.21
C GLY A 86 4.23 12.89 -8.23
N LYS A 87 3.67 13.81 -7.44
CA LYS A 87 4.10 15.22 -7.40
C LYS A 87 5.40 15.43 -6.64
N GLU A 88 5.65 14.59 -5.64
CA GLU A 88 6.90 14.52 -4.90
C GLU A 88 7.68 13.32 -5.47
N GLY A 89 8.52 13.60 -6.46
CA GLY A 89 9.22 12.59 -7.25
C GLY A 89 10.24 11.78 -6.45
N TRP A 90 10.36 10.51 -6.86
CA TRP A 90 11.66 9.84 -7.02
C TRP A 90 11.98 9.83 -8.51
#